data_AF-B8IP11-F1
#
_entry.id   AF-B8IP11-F1
#
_cell.length_a   1.000
_cell.length_b   1.000
_cell.length_c   1.000
_cell.angle_alpha   90.00
_cell.angle_beta   90.00
_cell.angle_gamma   90.00
#
_symmetry.space_group_name_H-M   'P 1'
#
loop_
_entity.id
_entity.type
_entity.pdbx_description
1 polymer ?
#
loop_
_entity_poly.entity_id
_entity_poly.type
_entity_poly.pdbx_seq_one_letter_code
_entity_poly.pdbx_strand_id
1 'polypeptide(L)' 'MNLEEPVRKAILAELERQAASGRLTLDKSGSGPIRLDGRIDVDELVMAVLGALAGGP' A
#
# COMPACT_ATOMS: atom_id res chain seq x y z
N MET A 1 14.61 -13.09 -8.27
CA MET A 1 13.89 -12.80 -7.02
C MET A 1 12.43 -12.63 -7.36
N ASN A 2 11.50 -13.20 -6.59
CA ASN A 2 10.09 -12.90 -6.76
C ASN A 2 9.80 -11.55 -6.08
N LEU A 3 9.62 -10.49 -6.87
CA LEU A 3 9.37 -9.13 -6.38
C LEU A 3 7.89 -8.90 -6.03
N GLU A 4 7.01 -9.85 -6.35
CA GLU A 4 5.58 -9.69 -6.12
C GLU A 4 5.23 -9.53 -4.64
N GLU A 5 5.84 -10.33 -3.76
CA GLU A 5 5.55 -10.29 -2.32
C GLU A 5 6.07 -9.00 -1.64
N PRO A 6 7.32 -8.55 -1.87
CA PRO A 6 7.78 -7.25 -1.38
C PRO A 6 6.94 -6.08 -1.88
N VAL A 7 6.60 -6.06 -3.18
CA VAL A 7 5.78 -4.99 -3.77
C VAL A 7 4.37 -5.00 -3.16
N ARG A 8 3.76 -6.17 -2.99
CA ARG A 8 2.45 -6.31 -2.32
C ARG A 8 2.50 -5.78 -0.90
N LYS A 9 3.53 -6.13 -0.12
CA LYS A 9 3.70 -5.63 1.26
C LYS A 9 3.84 -4.11 1.30
N ALA A 10 4.66 -3.54 0.41
CA ALA A 10 4.84 -2.09 0.32
C ALA A 10 3.54 -1.34 0.00
N ILE A 11 2.77 -1.83 -0.98
CA ILE A 11 1.47 -1.25 -1.33
C ILE A 11 0.51 -1.30 -0.12
N LEU A 12 0.43 -2.44 0.57
CA LEU A 12 -0.47 -2.58 1.71
C LEU A 12 -0.07 -1.69 2.90
N ALA A 13 1.23 -1.62 3.21
CA ALA A 13 1.76 -0.81 4.28
C ALA A 13 1.56 0.69 4.01
N GLU A 14 1.75 1.12 2.76
CA GLU A 14 1.48 2.48 2.35
C GLU A 14 0.01 2.85 2.50
N LEU A 15 -0.89 2.02 1.97
CA LEU A 15 -2.32 2.26 2.04
C LEU A 15 -2.80 2.33 3.50
N GLU A 16 -2.27 1.48 4.39
CA GLU A 16 -2.51 1.57 5.84
C GLU A 16 -1.99 2.87 6.45
N ARG A 17 -0.80 3.33 6.07
CA ARG A 17 -0.26 4.61 6.54
C ARG A 17 -1.17 5.77 6.12
N GLN A 18 -1.61 5.78 4.86
CA GLN A 18 -2.51 6.81 4.38
C GLN A 18 -3.88 6.74 5.05
N ALA A 19 -4.39 5.53 5.36
CA ALA A 19 -5.61 5.37 6.14
C ALA A 19 -5.48 5.97 7.54
N ALA A 20 -4.34 5.78 8.20
CA ALA A 20 -4.05 6.36 9.51
C ALA A 20 -4.01 7.90 9.48
N SER A 21 -3.78 8.53 8.31
CA SER A 21 -3.88 9.98 8.14
C SER A 21 -5.33 10.51 8.07
N GLY A 22 -6.33 9.62 7.97
CA GLY A 22 -7.74 9.97 7.90
C GLY A 22 -8.26 10.40 6.52
N ARG A 23 -7.41 10.39 5.49
CA ARG A 23 -7.79 10.75 4.10
C ARG A 23 -8.53 9.65 3.34
N LEU A 24 -8.40 8.41 3.82
CA LEU A 24 -9.02 7.23 3.24
C LEU A 24 -9.33 6.18 4.32
N THR A 25 -10.13 5.19 3.96
CA THR A 25 -10.41 4.00 4.76
C THR A 25 -10.03 2.74 3.99
N LEU A 26 -9.54 1.72 4.70
CA LEU A 26 -9.33 0.38 4.17
C LEU A 26 -10.28 -0.60 4.83
N ASP A 27 -10.96 -1.38 4.01
CA ASP A 27 -11.64 -2.59 4.42
C ASP A 27 -10.90 -3.82 3.86
N LYS A 28 -10.31 -4.58 4.78
CA LYS A 28 -9.57 -5.82 4.53
C LYS A 28 -10.35 -7.06 4.96
N SER A 29 -11.66 -6.95 5.15
CA SER A 29 -12.48 -8.09 5.57
C SER A 29 -12.55 -9.13 4.45
N GLY A 30 -12.03 -10.33 4.72
CA GLY A 30 -12.02 -11.47 3.79
C GLY A 30 -10.67 -11.75 3.13
N SER A 31 -10.63 -12.76 2.27
CA SER A 31 -9.44 -13.20 1.50
C SER A 31 -9.38 -12.62 0.09
N GLY A 32 -10.29 -11.69 -0.22
CA GLY A 32 -10.51 -11.16 -1.57
C GLY A 32 -9.91 -9.77 -1.79
N PRO A 33 -10.43 -9.03 -2.78
CA PRO A 33 -10.06 -7.65 -3.04
C PRO A 33 -10.24 -6.77 -1.80
N ILE A 34 -9.36 -5.79 -1.66
CA ILE A 34 -9.44 -4.76 -0.62
C ILE A 34 -10.32 -3.62 -1.13
N ARG A 35 -11.24 -3.14 -0.31
CA ARG A 35 -12.02 -1.95 -0.61
C ARG A 35 -11.33 -0.71 -0.03
N LEU A 36 -11.23 0.32 -0.86
CA LEU A 36 -10.66 1.63 -0.53
C LEU A 36 -11.75 2.69 -0.74
N ASP A 37 -11.95 3.56 0.25
CA ASP A 37 -12.86 4.71 0.15
C ASP A 37 -12.14 5.97 0.63
N GLY A 38 -12.09 6.99 -0.22
CA GLY A 38 -11.40 8.25 0.04
C GLY A 38 -10.32 8.58 -0.99
N ARG A 39 -9.36 9.42 -0.60
CA ARG A 39 -8.29 9.90 -1.49
C ARG A 39 -6.98 9.21 -1.19
N ILE A 40 -6.33 8.70 -2.25
CA ILE A 40 -4.98 8.15 -2.20
C ILE A 40 -4.00 9.20 -2.73
N ASP A 41 -2.86 9.33 -2.07
CA ASP A 41 -1.70 10.01 -2.58
C ASP A 41 -0.87 9.02 -3.42
N VAL A 42 -0.93 9.20 -4.75
CA VAL A 42 -0.29 8.28 -5.69
C VAL A 42 1.23 8.45 -5.68
N ASP A 43 1.73 9.66 -5.43
CA ASP A 43 3.17 9.92 -5.41
C ASP A 43 3.81 9.26 -4.19
N GLU A 44 3.18 9.33 -3.01
CA GLU A 44 3.61 8.57 -1.83
C GLU A 44 3.61 7.06 -2.09
N LEU A 45 2.60 6.54 -2.80
CA LEU A 45 2.51 5.11 -3.15
C LEU A 45 3.58 4.66 -4.14
N VAL A 46 3.90 5.49 -5.13
CA VAL A 46 5.02 5.24 -6.03
C VAL A 46 6.33 5.17 -5.25
N MET A 47 6.55 6.09 -4.30
CA MET A 47 7.78 6.09 -3.49
C MET A 47 7.92 4.83 -2.62
N ALA A 48 6.83 4.36 -2.02
CA ALA A 48 6.84 3.11 -1.26
C ALA A 48 7.22 1.90 -2.12
N VAL A 49 6.66 1.80 -3.34
CA VAL A 49 6.97 0.72 -4.28
C VAL A 49 8.42 0.79 -4.75
N LEU A 50 8.92 1.98 -5.11
CA LEU A 50 10.31 2.16 -5.52
C LEU A 50 11.30 1.81 -4.39
N GLY A 51 10.98 2.15 -3.13
CA GLY A 51 11.76 1.77 -1.97
C GLY A 51 11.91 0.26 -1.81
N ALA A 52 10.81 -0.48 -1.94
CA ALA A 52 10.81 -1.95 -1.87
C ALA A 52 11.61 -2.59 -3.01
N LEU A 53 11.54 -2.03 -4.23
CA LEU A 53 12.31 -2.51 -5.38
C LEU A 53 13.82 -2.23 -5.27
N ALA A 54 14.20 -1.15 -4.59
CA ALA A 54 15.59 -0.78 -4.35
C ALA A 54 16.29 -1.61 -3.26
N GLY A 55 15.58 -2.57 -2.64
CA GLY A 55 16.09 -3.38 -1.53
C GLY A 55 15.85 -2.78 -0.15
N GLY A 56 14.96 -1.78 -0.04
CA GLY A 56 14.44 -1.30 1.23
C GLY A 56 13.46 -2.31 1.86
N PRO A 57 13.31 -2.31 3.20
CA PRO A 57 12.30 -3.11 3.88
C PRO A 57 10.86 -2.76 3.44
#